data_AF-A0A6M2CS97-F1
#
_entry.id   AF-A0A6M2CS97-F1
#
_cell.length_a   1.000
_cell.length_b   1.000
_cell.length_c   1.000
_cell.angle_alpha   90.00
_cell.angle_beta   90.00
_cell.angle_gamma   90.00
#
_symmetry.space_group_name_H-M   'P 1'
#
loop_
_entity.id
_entity.type
_entity.pdbx_description
1 polymer ?
#
loop_
_entity_poly.entity_id
_entity_poly.type
_entity_poly.pdbx_seq_one_letter_code
_entity_poly.pdbx_strand_id
1 'polypeptide(L)' 'RECLALVWAIEKYHVFLYGTSFVVQTDHQPLQYLLRAKHLNSRVLRWSLALQEYSFRVEHIRGSENVGADYMSRL' A
#
# COMPACT_ATOMS: atom_id res chain seq x y z
N ARG A 1 -4.28 -8.73 5.60
CA ARG A 1 -3.31 -9.14 4.54
C ARG A 1 -2.99 -7.95 3.62
N GLU A 2 -3.73 -6.86 3.77
CA GLU A 2 -3.64 -5.59 3.03
C GLU A 2 -2.23 -5.02 2.82
N CYS A 3 -1.40 -4.97 3.87
CA CYS A 3 -0.04 -4.42 3.72
C CYS A 3 0.84 -5.25 2.78
N LEU A 4 0.71 -6.57 2.81
CA LEU A 4 1.44 -7.44 1.90
C LEU A 4 0.92 -7.27 0.46
N ALA A 5 -0.40 -7.18 0.30
CA ALA A 5 -1.01 -6.95 -1.01
C ALA A 5 -0.55 -5.61 -1.62
N LEU A 6 -0.43 -4.56 -0.80
CA LEU A 6 0.09 -3.27 -1.22
C LEU A 6 1.54 -3.36 -1.70
N VAL A 7 2.42 -3.95 -0.89
CA VAL A 7 3.85 -4.11 -1.24
C VAL A 7 3.98 -4.88 -2.54
N TRP A 8 3.26 -6.00 -2.65
CA TRP A 8 3.26 -6.83 -3.85
C TRP A 8 2.76 -6.08 -5.09
N ALA A 9 1.69 -5.28 -4.96
CA ALA A 9 1.18 -4.48 -6.07
C ALA A 9 2.20 -3.44 -6.53
N ILE A 10 2.86 -2.74 -5.60
CA ILE A 10 3.86 -1.73 -5.92
C ILE A 10 5.09 -2.37 -6.60
N GLU A 11 5.58 -3.49 -6.07
CA GLU A 11 6.67 -4.25 -6.70
C GLU A 11 6.30 -4.74 -8.10
N LYS A 12 5.07 -5.26 -8.28
CA LYS A 12 4.58 -5.75 -9.58
C LYS A 12 4.52 -4.65 -10.63
N TYR A 13 4.15 -3.43 -10.23
CA TYR A 13 4.07 -2.27 -11.12
C TYR A 13 5.31 -1.37 -11.04
N HIS A 14 6.44 -1.88 -10.52
CA HIS A 14 7.68 -1.12 -10.33
C HIS A 14 8.07 -0.28 -11.55
N VAL A 15 8.05 -0.88 -12.75
CA VAL A 15 8.42 -0.22 -14.01
C VAL A 15 7.58 1.02 -14.31
N PHE A 16 6.34 1.09 -13.81
CA PHE A 16 5.43 2.21 -14.00
C PHE A 16 5.46 3.21 -12.85
N LEU A 17 5.72 2.73 -11.63
CA LEU A 17 5.62 3.50 -10.40
C LEU A 17 6.96 4.11 -9.96
N TYR A 18 8.08 3.54 -10.41
CA TYR A 18 9.40 4.03 -10.04
C TYR A 18 9.65 5.42 -10.65
N GLY A 19 10.11 6.36 -9.81
CA GLY A 19 10.38 7.74 -10.22
C GLY A 19 9.14 8.61 -10.47
N THR A 20 7.93 8.09 -10.27
CA THR A 20 6.67 8.85 -10.41
C THR A 20 5.96 9.01 -9.06
N SER A 21 5.16 10.07 -8.94
CA SER A 21 4.30 10.27 -7.76
C SER A 21 2.90 9.71 -8.03
N PHE A 22 2.43 8.82 -7.16
CA PHE A 22 1.13 8.17 -7.33
C PHE A 22 0.30 8.12 -6.04
N VAL A 23 -0.94 7.67 -6.18
CA VAL A 23 -1.91 7.56 -5.10
C VAL A 23 -2.30 6.11 -4.92
N VAL A 24 -2.23 5.64 -3.68
CA VAL A 24 -2.71 4.32 -3.28
C VAL A 24 -4.04 4.53 -2.56
N GLN A 25 -5.11 4.00 -3.13
CA GLN A 25 -6.42 3.99 -2.48
C GLN A 25 -6.62 2.67 -1.75
N THR A 26 -7.01 2.73 -0.47
CA THR A 26 -7.25 1.53 0.35
C THR A 26 -8.37 1.76 1.36
N ASP A 27 -9.15 0.73 1.64
CA ASP A 27 -10.13 0.71 2.72
C ASP A 27 -9.51 0.41 4.10
N HIS A 28 -8.19 0.24 4.16
CA HIS A 28 -7.47 -0.09 5.39
C HIS A 28 -6.72 1.12 5.97
N GLN A 29 -7.37 1.87 6.86
CA GLN A 29 -6.84 3.08 7.50
C GLN A 29 -5.42 2.93 8.11
N PRO A 30 -5.06 1.82 8.79
CA PRO A 30 -3.71 1.66 9.35
C PRO A 30 -2.56 1.79 8.34
N LEU A 31 -2.81 1.57 7.05
CA LEU A 31 -1.77 1.71 6.02
C LEU A 31 -1.31 3.16 5.80
N GLN A 32 -2.14 4.14 6.15
CA GLN A 32 -1.75 5.56 6.09
C GLN A 32 -0.58 5.87 7.04
N TYR A 33 -0.46 5.11 8.12
CA TYR A 33 0.57 5.30 9.14
C TYR A 33 1.77 4.37 8.97
N LEU A 34 1.76 3.48 7.97
CA LEU A 34 2.81 2.48 7.74
C LEU A 34 4.19 3.14 7.60
N LEU A 35 4.27 4.26 6.88
CA LEU A 35 5.52 5.00 6.68
C LEU A 35 5.94 5.84 7.90
N ARG A 36 5.03 6.05 8.87
CA ARG A 36 5.24 6.92 10.05
C ARG A 36 5.43 6.14 11.35
N ALA A 37 5.11 4.86 11.37
CA ALA A 37 5.13 4.05 12.58
C ALA A 37 6.58 3.74 13.03
N LYS A 38 6.93 4.16 14.26
CA LYS A 38 8.26 3.98 14.87
C LYS A 38 8.48 2.60 15.51
N HIS A 39 7.42 1.87 15.82
CA HIS A 39 7.46 0.57 16.49
C HIS A 39 6.77 -0.50 15.65
N LEU A 40 7.38 -0.81 14.51
CA LEU A 40 6.88 -1.82 13.59
C LEU A 40 7.52 -3.18 13.88
N ASN A 41 6.72 -4.24 13.79
CA ASN A 41 7.23 -5.62 13.75
C ASN A 41 8.26 -5.71 12.60
N SER A 42 9.33 -6.50 12.78
CA SER A 42 10.45 -6.61 11.83
C SER A 42 10.02 -6.94 10.39
N ARG A 43 8.90 -7.66 10.21
CA ARG A 43 8.30 -7.87 8.87
C ARG A 43 7.79 -6.58 8.23
N VAL A 44 7.08 -5.77 9.00
CA VAL A 44 6.49 -4.51 8.53
C VAL A 44 7.56 -3.45 8.32
N LEU A 45 8.63 -3.47 9.13
CA LEU A 45 9.81 -2.63 8.90
C LEU A 45 10.45 -2.89 7.53
N ARG A 46 10.63 -4.17 7.14
CA ARG A 46 11.16 -4.51 5.81
C ARG A 46 10.30 -3.98 4.67
N TRP A 47 8.98 -4.11 4.81
CA TRP A 47 8.04 -3.55 3.84
C TRP A 47 8.09 -2.02 3.79
N SER A 48 8.19 -1.37 4.94
CA SER A 48 8.34 0.09 4.99
C SER A 48 9.61 0.56 4.28
N LEU A 49 10.74 -0.14 4.48
CA LEU A 49 12.01 0.15 3.79
C LEU A 49 11.89 -0.03 2.27
N ALA A 50 11.27 -1.11 1.79
CA ALA A 50 11.04 -1.33 0.36
C ALA A 50 10.14 -0.25 -0.25
N LEU A 51 9.14 0.20 0.51
CA LEU A 51 8.21 1.25 0.07
C LEU A 51 8.81 2.65 0.10
N GLN A 52 9.90 2.90 0.85
CA GLN A 52 10.56 4.21 0.91
C GLN A 52 11.17 4.64 -0.43
N GLU A 53 11.45 3.71 -1.33
CA GLU A 53 11.97 4.00 -2.66
C GLU A 53 10.92 4.65 -3.59
N TYR A 54 9.64 4.62 -3.20
CA TYR A 54 8.52 5.11 -4.01
C TYR A 54 7.93 6.40 -3.46
N SER A 55 7.53 7.30 -4.35
CA SER A 55 6.80 8.52 -3.99
C SER A 55 5.31 8.26 -4.11
N PHE A 56 4.64 8.00 -2.98
CA PHE A 56 3.19 7.80 -2.99
C PHE A 56 2.50 8.38 -1.76
N ARG A 57 1.20 8.64 -1.92
CA ARG A 57 0.30 8.99 -0.83
C ARG A 57 -0.78 7.93 -0.67
N VAL A 58 -1.15 7.63 0.57
CA VAL A 58 -2.21 6.67 0.89
C VAL A 58 -3.49 7.43 1.19
N GLU A 59 -4.50 7.26 0.34
CA GLU A 59 -5.84 7.79 0.52
C GLU A 59 -6.76 6.68 1.00
N HIS A 60 -7.45 6.93 2.12
CA HIS A 60 -8.44 6.01 2.61
C HIS A 60 -9.75 6.23 1.85
N ILE A 61 -10.29 5.15 1.27
CA ILE A 61 -11.62 5.13 0.64
C ILE A 61 -12.54 4.19 1.41
N ARG A 62 -13.85 4.46 1.42
CA ARG A 62 -14.79 3.54 2.09
C ARG A 62 -14.82 2.21 1.35
N GLY A 63 -14.92 1.09 2.08
CA GLY A 63 -15.00 -0.24 1.47
C GLY A 63 -16.15 -0.38 0.46
N SER A 64 -17.25 0.36 0.66
CA SER A 64 -18.38 0.44 -0.27
C SER A 64 -18.04 1.07 -1.62
N GLU A 65 -16.99 1.89 -1.68
CA GLU A 65 -16.48 2.53 -2.90
C GLU A 65 -15.30 1.74 -3.48
N ASN A 66 -14.71 0.82 -2.71
CA ASN A 66 -13.59 -0.03 -3.09
C ASN A 66 -14.03 -1.35 -3.76
N VAL A 67 -15.17 -1.36 -4.46
CA VAL A 67 -15.81 -2.58 -4.96
C VAL A 67 -14.91 -3.35 -5.95
N GLY A 68 -14.15 -2.63 -6.78
CA GLY A 68 -13.24 -3.25 -7.74
C GLY A 68 -12.10 -4.01 -7.06
N ALA A 69 -11.44 -3.40 -6.08
CA ALA A 69 -10.35 -4.07 -5.36
C ALA A 69 -10.88 -5.20 -4.47
N ASP A 70 -12.03 -5.02 -3.82
CA ASP A 70 -12.67 -6.07 -3.02
C ASP A 70 -13.01 -7.29 -3.88
N TYR A 71 -13.60 -7.08 -5.06
CA TYR A 71 -13.87 -8.16 -6.02
C TYR A 71 -12.59 -8.87 -6.46
N MET A 72 -11.56 -8.12 -6.89
CA MET A 72 -10.30 -8.71 -7.34
C MET A 72 -9.52 -9.43 -6.24
N SER A 73 -9.70 -9.02 -4.98
CA SER A 73 -9.07 -9.67 -3.82
C SER A 73 -9.73 -11.01 -3.44
N ARG A 74 -10.97 -11.24 -3.90
CA ARG A 74 -11.79 -12.42 -3.60
C ARG A 74 -11.77 -13.48 -4.71
N LEU A 75 -11.26 -13.14 -5.89
CA LEU A 75 -10.94 -14.10 -6.95
C LEU A 75 -9.73 -14.95 -6.56
#